data_AF-A0A6J0SDI5-F1
#
_entry.id   AF-A0A6J0SDI5-F1
#
_cell.length_a   1.000
_cell.length_b   1.000
_cell.length_c   1.000
_cell.angle_alpha   90.00
_cell.angle_beta   90.00
_cell.angle_gamma   90.00
#
_symmetry.space_group_name_H-M   'P 1'
#
loop_
_entity.id
_entity.type
_entity.pdbx_description
1 polymer ?
#
loop_
_entity_poly.entity_id
_entity_poly.type
_entity_poly.pdbx_seq_one_letter_code
_entity_poly.pdbx_strand_id
1 'polypeptide(L)'
;MACSLRGEALVPLLLVFWTLAAFIISYVIAVLDGHVEPFFPYISDTGANPPESIIFGIMIAISAVLGAITMIMKYLMLKKQNEMTHFNSSCFNLLALCFGILGCIGMSIIASVQVGLNQ
;
A
#
# COMPACT_ATOMS: atom_id res chain seq x y z
N MET A 1 23.05 -18.21 9.84
CA MET A 1 21.61 -17.89 10.01
C MET A 1 21.19 -16.81 9.00
N ALA A 2 21.28 -17.09 7.69
CA ALA A 2 20.97 -16.11 6.63
C ALA A 2 19.93 -16.63 5.62
N CYS A 3 19.60 -17.92 5.67
CA CYS A 3 18.74 -18.57 4.68
C CYS A 3 17.24 -18.31 4.88
N SER A 4 16.81 -17.95 6.10
CA SER A 4 15.38 -17.71 6.40
C SER A 4 14.90 -16.29 6.06
N LEU A 5 15.80 -15.33 5.84
CA LEU A 5 15.45 -13.93 5.58
C LEU A 5 14.88 -13.69 4.16
N ARG A 6 15.12 -14.62 3.23
CA ARG A 6 14.85 -14.42 1.80
C ARG A 6 13.37 -14.50 1.42
N GLY A 7 12.56 -15.21 2.20
CA GLY A 7 11.10 -15.31 2.00
C GLY A 7 10.32 -14.16 2.66
N GLU A 8 10.79 -13.70 3.82
CA GLU A 8 10.13 -12.65 4.62
C GLU A 8 10.13 -11.27 3.93
N ALA A 9 11.11 -11.01 3.06
CA ALA A 9 11.22 -9.77 2.29
C ALA A 9 10.36 -9.74 1.02
N LEU A 10 9.79 -10.89 0.61
CA LEU A 10 9.06 -10.99 -0.66
C LEU A 10 7.76 -10.21 -0.62
N VAL A 11 7.02 -10.26 0.49
CA VAL A 11 5.75 -9.56 0.68
C VAL A 11 5.92 -8.03 0.63
N PRO A 12 6.84 -7.41 1.40
CA PRO A 12 7.07 -5.96 1.30
C PRO A 12 7.60 -5.53 -0.07
N LEU A 13 8.44 -6.35 -0.72
CA LEU A 13 8.89 -6.07 -2.09
C LEU A 13 7.73 -6.08 -3.07
N LEU A 14 6.90 -7.12 -3.02
CA LEU A 14 5.71 -7.24 -3.86
C LEU A 14 4.77 -6.04 -3.67
N LEU A 15 4.56 -5.61 -2.43
CA LEU A 15 3.76 -4.42 -2.11
C LEU A 15 4.32 -3.15 -2.77
N VAL A 16 5.63 -2.93 -2.69
CA VAL A 16 6.26 -1.73 -3.27
C VAL A 16 6.11 -1.75 -4.78
N PHE A 17 6.44 -2.88 -5.43
CA PHE A 17 6.31 -3.02 -6.89
C PHE A 17 4.85 -2.88 -7.35
N TRP A 18 3.91 -3.49 -6.62
CA TRP A 18 2.49 -3.42 -6.94
C TRP A 18 1.94 -2.00 -6.81
N THR A 19 2.31 -1.29 -5.74
CA THR A 19 1.86 0.10 -5.52
C THR A 19 2.47 1.05 -6.56
N LEU A 20 3.74 0.87 -6.93
CA LEU A 20 4.36 1.64 -8.02
C LEU A 20 3.66 1.37 -9.36
N ALA A 21 3.39 0.09 -9.67
CA ALA A 21 2.65 -0.28 -10.86
C ALA A 21 1.25 0.35 -10.86
N ALA A 22 0.58 0.43 -9.72
CA ALA A 22 -0.72 1.11 -9.58
C ALA A 22 -0.66 2.57 -10.00
N PHE A 23 0.31 3.33 -9.49
CA PHE A 23 0.48 4.72 -9.87
C PHE A 23 0.81 4.89 -11.36
N ILE A 24 1.70 4.05 -11.89
CA ILE A 24 2.10 4.13 -13.31
C ILE A 24 0.93 3.79 -14.23
N ILE A 25 0.20 2.71 -13.96
CA ILE A 25 -0.92 2.25 -14.80
C ILE A 25 -2.04 3.29 -14.79
N SER A 26 -2.44 3.78 -13.62
CA SER A 26 -3.49 4.81 -13.53
C SER A 26 -3.09 6.12 -14.21
N TYR A 27 -1.81 6.52 -14.12
CA TYR A 27 -1.31 7.69 -14.86
C TYR A 27 -1.33 7.49 -16.38
N VAL A 28 -0.88 6.33 -16.87
CA VAL A 28 -0.90 6.04 -18.31
C VAL A 28 -2.32 6.07 -18.85
N ILE A 29 -3.30 5.53 -18.13
CA ILE A 29 -4.71 5.56 -18.53
C ILE A 29 -5.22 7.01 -18.59
N ALA A 30 -4.94 7.83 -17.57
CA ALA A 30 -5.36 9.23 -17.53
C ALA A 30 -4.76 10.08 -18.68
N VAL A 31 -3.51 9.80 -19.08
CA VAL A 31 -2.86 10.46 -20.23
C VAL A 31 -3.48 9.99 -21.56
N LEU A 32 -3.79 8.70 -21.69
CA LEU A 32 -4.40 8.15 -22.91
C LEU A 32 -5.83 8.65 -23.12
N ASP A 33 -6.59 8.88 -22.05
CA ASP A 33 -7.95 9.42 -22.11
C ASP A 33 -7.97 10.96 -22.27
N GLY A 34 -6.81 11.60 -22.20
CA GLY A 34 -6.66 13.06 -22.36
C GLY A 34 -7.07 13.87 -21.14
N HIS A 35 -7.24 13.24 -19.97
CA HIS A 35 -7.63 13.90 -18.72
C HIS A 35 -6.48 14.67 -18.05
N VAL A 36 -5.22 14.35 -18.36
CA VAL A 36 -4.04 14.97 -17.73
C VAL A 36 -2.99 15.33 -18.79
N GLU A 37 -2.42 16.53 -18.71
CA GLU A 37 -1.30 16.91 -19.57
C GLU A 37 -0.05 16.06 -19.29
N PRO A 38 0.63 15.51 -20.32
CA PRO A 38 1.76 14.59 -20.14
C PRO A 38 2.99 15.22 -19.44
N PHE A 39 3.01 16.54 -19.29
CA PHE A 39 4.21 17.26 -18.87
C PHE A 39 4.46 17.20 -17.35
N PHE A 40 3.42 16.95 -16.54
CA PHE A 40 3.57 16.83 -15.09
C PHE A 40 2.62 15.78 -14.50
N PRO A 41 3.12 14.65 -13.95
CA PRO A 41 2.28 13.59 -13.42
C PRO A 41 1.68 13.98 -12.06
N TYR A 42 0.46 14.54 -12.09
CA TYR A 42 -0.33 14.76 -10.88
C TYR A 42 -1.11 13.49 -10.53
N ILE A 43 -0.67 12.81 -9.47
CA ILE A 43 -1.31 11.60 -8.95
C ILE A 43 -2.75 11.90 -8.48
N SER A 44 -3.02 13.13 -8.01
CA SER A 44 -4.36 13.56 -7.58
C SER A 44 -5.41 13.46 -8.69
N ASP A 45 -5.00 13.69 -9.95
CA ASP A 45 -5.93 13.82 -11.07
C ASP A 45 -6.31 12.45 -11.65
N THR A 46 -5.46 11.44 -11.44
CA THR A 46 -5.73 10.04 -11.82
C THR A 46 -6.87 9.39 -11.03
N GLY A 47 -7.34 10.02 -9.95
CA GLY A 47 -8.49 9.59 -9.17
C GLY A 47 -9.78 10.38 -9.47
N ALA A 48 -9.74 11.36 -10.37
CA ALA A 48 -10.82 12.32 -10.53
C ALA A 48 -11.95 11.82 -11.45
N ASN A 49 -11.61 11.13 -12.54
CA ASN A 49 -12.59 10.69 -13.53
C ASN A 49 -12.62 9.15 -13.65
N PRO A 50 -13.77 8.54 -13.95
CA PRO A 50 -13.84 7.17 -14.43
C PRO A 50 -13.36 7.12 -15.90
N PRO A 51 -12.69 6.03 -16.34
CA PRO A 51 -12.51 4.74 -15.68
C PRO A 51 -11.26 4.59 -14.78
N GLU A 52 -10.31 5.53 -14.82
CA GLU A 52 -9.04 5.45 -14.12
C GLU A 52 -9.16 5.43 -12.60
N SER A 53 -10.14 6.16 -12.04
CA SER A 53 -10.38 6.24 -10.60
C SER A 53 -10.79 4.89 -10.00
N ILE A 54 -11.56 4.09 -10.74
CA ILE A 54 -12.02 2.75 -10.35
C ILE A 54 -10.84 1.77 -10.34
N ILE A 55 -10.04 1.78 -11.41
CA ILE A 55 -8.85 0.92 -11.53
C ILE A 55 -7.86 1.26 -10.41
N PHE A 56 -7.62 2.56 -10.19
CA PHE A 56 -6.73 3.05 -9.15
C PHE A 56 -7.16 2.55 -7.77
N GLY A 57 -8.44 2.70 -7.39
CA GLY A 57 -8.86 2.27 -6.06
C GLY A 57 -8.92 0.76 -5.87
N ILE A 58 -9.21 -0.04 -6.91
CA ILE A 58 -9.03 -1.51 -6.82
C ILE A 58 -7.55 -1.84 -6.52
N MET A 59 -6.62 -1.17 -7.20
CA MET A 59 -5.19 -1.40 -6.96
C MET A 59 -4.75 -0.96 -5.56
N ILE A 60 -5.23 0.18 -5.07
CA ILE A 60 -4.96 0.66 -3.70
C ILE A 60 -5.59 -0.26 -2.64
N ALA A 61 -6.78 -0.81 -2.90
CA ALA A 61 -7.40 -1.79 -1.99
C ALA A 61 -6.53 -3.06 -1.85
N ILE A 62 -5.98 -3.57 -2.97
CA ILE A 62 -5.04 -4.69 -2.95
C ILE A 62 -3.76 -4.31 -2.19
N SER A 63 -3.21 -3.12 -2.42
CA SER A 63 -2.06 -2.61 -1.67
C SER A 63 -2.34 -2.49 -0.17
N ALA A 64 -3.55 -2.10 0.24
CA ALA A 64 -3.94 -2.00 1.63
C ALA A 64 -3.95 -3.37 2.34
N VAL A 65 -4.46 -4.41 1.66
CA VAL A 65 -4.43 -5.78 2.18
C VAL A 65 -2.98 -6.29 2.28
N LEU A 66 -2.18 -6.12 1.23
CA LEU A 66 -0.75 -6.49 1.25
C LEU A 66 0.03 -5.72 2.32
N GLY A 67 -0.36 -4.46 2.58
CA GLY A 67 0.22 -3.59 3.61
C GLY A 67 -0.06 -4.10 5.01
N ALA A 68 -1.30 -4.50 5.28
CA ALA A 68 -1.69 -5.09 6.55
C ALA A 68 -0.93 -6.39 6.82
N ILE A 69 -0.81 -7.27 5.82
CA ILE A 69 -0.03 -8.51 5.91
C ILE A 69 1.44 -8.19 6.19
N THR A 70 2.02 -7.22 5.50
CA THR A 70 3.41 -6.80 5.71
C THR A 70 3.65 -6.30 7.15
N MET A 71 2.73 -5.51 7.70
CA MET A 71 2.86 -5.01 9.08
C MET A 71 2.75 -6.11 10.13
N ILE A 72 1.84 -7.08 9.93
CA ILE A 72 1.71 -8.25 10.81
C ILE A 72 2.99 -9.11 10.76
N MET A 73 3.50 -9.39 9.56
CA MET A 73 4.74 -10.16 9.38
C MET A 73 5.94 -9.49 10.06
N LYS A 74 6.10 -8.17 9.88
CA LYS A 74 7.15 -7.40 10.57
C LYS A 74 6.99 -7.41 12.08
N TYR A 75 5.76 -7.31 12.60
CA TYR A 75 5.50 -7.41 14.04
C TYR A 75 5.92 -8.77 14.61
N LEU A 76 5.58 -9.88 13.93
CA LEU A 76 5.96 -11.23 14.34
C LEU A 76 7.48 -11.44 14.29
N MET A 77 8.14 -10.94 13.24
CA MET A 77 9.59 -11.00 13.09
C MET A 77 10.29 -10.23 14.21
N LEU A 78 9.86 -9.00 14.48
CA LEU A 78 10.40 -8.19 15.57
C LEU A 78 10.14 -8.79 16.94
N LYS A 79 8.96 -9.39 17.17
CA LYS A 79 8.64 -10.09 18.42
C LYS A 79 9.62 -11.25 18.65
N LYS A 80 9.84 -12.09 17.64
CA LYS A 80 10.79 -13.22 17.70
C LYS A 80 12.24 -12.76 17.91
N GLN A 81 12.65 -11.67 17.24
CA GLN A 81 13.98 -11.09 17.45
C GLN A 81 14.15 -10.51 18.86
N ASN A 82 13.09 -9.91 19.40
CA ASN A 82 13.13 -9.33 20.73
C ASN A 82 13.22 -10.39 21.83
N GLU A 83 12.58 -11.55 21.66
CA GLU A 83 12.70 -12.69 22.57
C GLU A 83 14.15 -13.22 22.66
N MET A 84 14.93 -13.12 21.57
CA MET A 84 16.35 -13.53 21.55
C MET A 84 17.32 -12.47 22.09
N THR A 85 17.00 -11.18 21.92
CA THR A 85 17.99 -10.10 22.07
C THR A 85 17.61 -9.06 23.13
N HIS A 86 16.37 -9.07 23.62
CA HIS A 86 15.81 -8.10 24.60
C HIS A 86 16.01 -6.61 24.23
N PHE A 87 16.24 -6.32 22.94
CA PHE A 87 16.72 -5.02 22.47
C PHE A 87 15.62 -3.95 22.41
N ASN A 88 14.35 -4.32 22.21
CA ASN A 88 13.26 -3.37 22.00
C ASN A 88 12.13 -3.56 23.03
N SER A 89 11.44 -2.49 23.40
CA SER A 89 10.25 -2.62 24.24
C SER A 89 9.08 -3.12 23.39
N SER A 90 8.42 -4.18 23.87
CA SER A 90 7.25 -4.79 23.22
C SER A 90 6.15 -3.77 22.90
N CYS A 91 6.04 -2.71 23.71
CA CYS A 91 5.09 -1.62 23.52
C CYS A 91 5.30 -0.87 22.19
N PHE A 92 6.55 -0.56 21.81
CA PHE A 92 6.82 0.16 20.56
C PHE A 92 6.49 -0.70 19.32
N ASN A 93 6.71 -2.02 19.39
CA ASN A 93 6.36 -2.92 18.29
C ASN A 93 4.84 -2.98 18.09
N LEU A 94 4.07 -3.06 19.18
CA LEU A 94 2.61 -3.04 19.12
C LEU A 94 2.09 -1.69 18.62
N LEU A 95 2.68 -0.58 19.06
CA LEU A 95 2.30 0.75 18.61
C LEU A 95 2.55 0.93 17.11
N ALA A 96 3.70 0.44 16.61
CA ALA A 96 4.01 0.44 15.18
C ALA A 96 3.03 -0.40 14.36
N LEU A 97 2.60 -1.56 14.88
CA LEU A 97 1.56 -2.37 14.24
C LEU A 97 0.23 -1.61 14.18
N CYS A 98 -0.17 -0.97 15.28
CA CYS A 98 -1.41 -0.19 15.34
C CYS A 98 -1.43 0.94 14.30
N PHE A 99 -0.37 1.76 14.27
CA PHE A 99 -0.24 2.82 13.25
C PHE A 99 -0.21 2.26 11.83
N GLY A 100 0.41 1.10 11.62
CA GLY A 100 0.42 0.42 10.33
C GLY A 100 -0.96 -0.01 9.84
N ILE A 101 -1.74 -0.65 10.72
CA ILE A 101 -3.10 -1.08 10.40
C ILE A 101 -4.02 0.12 10.20
N LEU A 102 -3.89 1.18 11.02
CA LEU A 102 -4.63 2.43 10.83
C LEU A 102 -4.33 3.06 9.44
N GLY A 103 -3.07 3.04 9.00
CA GLY A 103 -2.70 3.48 7.65
C GLY A 103 -3.36 2.64 6.56
N CYS A 104 -3.42 1.32 6.74
CA CYS A 104 -4.08 0.42 5.79
C CYS A 104 -5.59 0.66 5.72
N ILE A 105 -6.24 0.93 6.87
CA ILE A 105 -7.65 1.32 6.91
C ILE A 105 -7.87 2.63 6.15
N GLY A 106 -7.00 3.62 6.35
CA GLY A 106 -7.05 4.88 5.59
C GLY A 106 -6.96 4.66 4.09
N MET A 107 -6.06 3.79 3.62
CA MET A 107 -5.96 3.42 2.21
C MET A 107 -7.25 2.72 1.70
N SER A 108 -7.85 1.82 2.48
CA SER A 108 -9.11 1.16 2.12
C SER A 108 -10.28 2.16 2.02
N ILE A 109 -10.32 3.16 2.90
CA ILE A 109 -11.34 4.23 2.84
C ILE A 109 -11.15 5.03 1.55
N ILE A 110 -9.95 5.51 1.26
CA ILE A 110 -9.64 6.26 0.03
C ILE A 110 -9.98 5.43 -1.21
N ALA A 111 -9.64 4.14 -1.21
CA ALA A 111 -9.98 3.21 -2.28
C ALA A 111 -11.49 3.03 -2.49
N SER A 112 -12.29 3.17 -1.44
CA SER A 112 -13.76 3.02 -1.49
C SER A 112 -14.48 4.32 -1.81
N VAL A 113 -13.82 5.47 -1.59
CA VAL A 113 -14.31 6.78 -2.02
C VAL A 113 -14.00 6.94 -3.50
N GLN A 114 -14.65 6.13 -4.35
CA GLN A 114 -14.71 6.40 -5.78
C GLN A 114 -15.75 7.48 -6.06
N VAL A 115 -15.37 8.45 -6.89
CA VAL A 115 -16.31 9.34 -7.55
C VAL A 115 -17.02 8.55 -8.64
N GLY A 116 -18.14 7.89 -8.30
CA GLY A 116 -18.91 7.14 -9.29
C GLY A 116 -20.10 6.38 -8.73
N LEU A 117 -21.19 7.11 -8.41
CA LEU A 117 -22.57 6.81 -8.81
C LEU A 117 -23.48 8.00 -8.40
N ASN A 118 -24.02 8.69 -9.42
CA ASN A 118 -24.98 9.81 -9.44
C ASN A 118 -24.42 11.25 -9.57
N GLN A 119 -23.83 11.55 -10.74
CA GLN A 119 -24.59 12.38 -11.69
C GLN A 119 -25.40 11.46 -12.61
#